data_AF-A0A7V1ERF8-F1
#
_entry.id   AF-A0A7V1ERF8-F1
#
_cell.length_a   1.000
_cell.length_b   1.000
_cell.length_c   1.000
_cell.angle_alpha   90.00
_cell.angle_beta   90.00
_cell.angle_gamma   90.00
#
_symmetry.space_group_name_H-M   'P 1'
#
loop_
_entity.id
_entity.type
_entity.pdbx_description
1 polymer ?
#
loop_
_entity_poly.entity_id
_entity_poly.type
_entity_poly.pdbx_seq_one_letter_code
_entity_poly.pdbx_strand_id
1 'polypeptide(L)'
;MWRAVPSRVTCQRHTLPRGSAIGNITCTTHKPLPVRTTLGVYSPSLWYQHEVVFVESVVIDMGTLIGSGTVVLIVGLGIGVLFGLRTSPGGQRYRDVESKLDQTLQDKKGYEDEVVEHFTDTAKLLNNLTESYRDVHDHLAKGAATLCQGEGPVSLDRLDDGRNMAEIPAALADIHPPLDYAPKTSPDEKGMLNEEFGLERKPTESSPESPEEPKKPDSL
;
A
#
# COMPACT_ATOMS: atom_id res chain seq x y z
N MET A 1 4.61 59.26 -0.66
CA MET A 1 4.77 57.91 -1.24
C MET A 1 3.39 57.40 -1.61
N TRP A 2 2.97 57.60 -2.86
CA TRP A 2 1.59 57.35 -3.32
C TRP A 2 1.45 55.86 -3.68
N ARG A 3 0.58 55.13 -2.98
CA ARG A 3 0.14 53.79 -3.42
C ARG A 3 -1.15 53.94 -4.20
N ALA A 4 -1.12 53.60 -5.48
CA ALA A 4 -2.31 53.45 -6.31
C ALA A 4 -3.12 52.24 -5.80
N VAL A 5 -4.40 52.46 -5.50
CA VAL A 5 -5.35 51.40 -5.16
C VAL A 5 -5.93 50.85 -6.47
N PRO A 6 -5.83 49.54 -6.76
CA PRO A 6 -6.40 48.99 -7.98
C PRO A 6 -7.93 48.94 -7.89
N SER A 7 -8.60 49.52 -8.88
CA SER A 7 -10.05 49.45 -9.09
C SER A 7 -10.46 48.01 -9.39
N ARG A 8 -11.27 47.40 -8.52
CA ARG A 8 -11.90 46.10 -8.78
C ARG A 8 -13.02 46.28 -9.80
N VAL A 9 -12.86 45.67 -10.97
CA VAL A 9 -13.92 45.49 -11.96
C VAL A 9 -14.47 44.07 -11.78
N THR A 10 -15.70 43.95 -11.28
CA THR A 10 -16.43 42.67 -11.24
C THR A 10 -17.33 42.57 -12.46
N CYS A 11 -16.95 41.73 -13.44
CA CYS A 11 -17.84 41.35 -14.53
C CYS A 11 -18.49 40.01 -14.18
N GLN A 12 -19.81 40.02 -13.98
CA GLN A 12 -20.59 38.81 -13.69
C GLN A 12 -21.18 38.28 -15.00
N ARG A 13 -20.72 37.10 -15.45
CA ARG A 13 -21.21 36.45 -16.66
C ARG A 13 -22.52 35.74 -16.34
N HIS A 14 -23.65 36.31 -16.78
CA HIS A 14 -24.92 35.60 -16.75
C HIS A 14 -24.94 34.50 -17.83
N THR A 15 -25.12 33.25 -17.43
CA THR A 15 -25.44 32.15 -18.33
C THR A 15 -26.93 32.21 -18.65
N LEU A 16 -27.29 32.39 -19.93
CA LEU A 16 -28.66 32.24 -20.42
C LEU A 16 -28.75 31.04 -21.38
N PRO A 17 -29.90 30.35 -21.41
CA PRO A 17 -30.06 29.09 -22.14
C PRO A 17 -30.09 29.30 -23.66
N ARG A 18 -29.71 28.22 -24.37
CA ARG A 18 -29.56 28.10 -25.83
C ARG A 18 -30.73 28.74 -26.59
N GLY A 19 -30.42 29.69 -27.48
CA GLY A 19 -31.36 30.08 -28.54
C GLY A 19 -31.34 31.50 -29.07
N SER A 20 -30.40 32.38 -28.70
CA SER A 20 -30.34 33.73 -29.30
C SER A 20 -28.92 34.18 -29.56
N ALA A 21 -28.59 34.35 -30.84
CA ALA A 21 -27.38 35.03 -31.29
C ALA A 21 -27.55 36.54 -31.08
N ILE A 22 -26.45 37.22 -30.73
CA ILE A 22 -26.34 38.64 -30.33
C ILE A 22 -26.58 38.85 -28.81
N GLY A 23 -25.53 38.58 -28.02
CA GLY A 23 -25.45 38.98 -26.62
C GLY A 23 -24.80 40.36 -26.50
N ASN A 24 -25.57 41.36 -26.08
CA ASN A 24 -25.08 42.71 -25.82
C ASN A 24 -24.40 42.75 -24.44
N ILE A 25 -23.14 43.18 -24.39
CA ILE A 25 -22.39 43.36 -23.14
C ILE A 25 -22.70 44.76 -22.59
N THR A 26 -23.57 44.86 -21.59
CA THR A 26 -23.81 46.11 -20.86
C THR A 26 -22.88 46.19 -19.66
N CYS A 27 -21.85 47.02 -19.75
CA CYS A 27 -20.95 47.34 -18.63
C CYS A 27 -21.50 48.56 -17.88
N THR A 28 -21.87 48.37 -16.60
CA THR A 28 -22.31 49.48 -15.74
C THR A 28 -21.14 49.95 -14.88
N THR A 29 -20.60 51.14 -15.16
CA THR A 29 -19.56 51.76 -14.33
C THR A 29 -20.20 52.39 -13.10
N HIS A 30 -20.00 51.80 -11.91
CA HIS A 30 -20.34 52.45 -10.66
C HIS A 30 -19.29 53.54 -10.34
N LYS A 31 -19.74 54.80 -10.32
CA LYS A 31 -18.96 55.95 -9.81
C LYS A 31 -18.75 55.77 -8.29
N PRO A 32 -17.52 55.89 -7.75
CA PRO A 32 -17.33 55.91 -6.32
C PRO A 32 -17.89 57.23 -5.74
N LEU A 33 -18.75 57.11 -4.74
CA LEU A 33 -19.26 58.23 -3.95
C LEU A 33 -18.11 58.86 -3.14
N PRO A 34 -18.07 60.19 -2.98
CA PRO A 34 -17.07 60.85 -2.14
C PRO A 34 -17.36 60.56 -0.67
N VAL A 35 -16.55 59.70 -0.05
CA VAL A 35 -16.54 59.53 1.41
C VAL A 35 -15.93 60.80 2.00
N ARG A 36 -16.80 61.65 2.57
CA ARG A 36 -16.42 62.82 3.37
C ARG A 36 -15.79 62.31 4.67
N THR A 37 -14.47 62.13 4.65
CA THR A 37 -13.68 61.75 5.81
C THR A 37 -13.69 62.92 6.81
N THR A 38 -14.66 62.93 7.73
CA THR A 38 -14.52 63.70 8.95
C THR A 38 -13.40 63.03 9.74
N LEU A 39 -12.23 63.68 9.77
CA LEU A 39 -11.20 63.42 10.76
C LEU A 39 -11.81 63.72 12.14
N GLY A 40 -12.49 62.72 12.70
CA GLY A 40 -12.72 62.65 14.13
C GLY A 40 -11.35 62.52 14.77
N VAL A 41 -10.88 63.62 15.34
CA VAL A 41 -9.76 63.63 16.27
C VAL A 41 -10.14 62.67 17.39
N TYR A 42 -9.65 61.44 17.28
CA TYR A 42 -9.79 60.42 18.30
C TYR A 42 -8.87 60.82 19.45
N SER A 43 -9.40 61.58 20.41
CA SER A 43 -8.75 61.81 21.70
C SER A 43 -8.37 60.45 22.29
N PRO A 44 -7.08 60.15 22.49
CA PRO A 44 -6.64 58.85 23.02
C PRO A 44 -6.72 58.79 24.56
N SER A 45 -7.45 59.71 25.21
CA SER A 45 -7.44 59.84 26.67
C SER A 45 -8.57 59.11 27.40
N LEU A 46 -9.36 58.27 26.72
CA LEU A 46 -10.50 57.57 27.34
C LEU A 46 -10.45 56.03 27.25
N TRP A 47 -9.26 55.45 27.03
CA TRP A 47 -9.02 53.99 27.12
C TRP A 47 -7.95 53.61 28.16
N TYR A 48 -7.59 54.55 29.04
CA TYR A 48 -6.76 54.29 30.22
C TYR A 48 -7.66 54.09 31.45
N GLN A 49 -8.64 53.20 31.32
CA GLN A 49 -9.50 52.79 32.43
C GLN A 49 -9.71 51.28 32.40
N HIS A 50 -8.67 50.54 32.05
CA HIS A 50 -8.58 49.15 32.45
C HIS A 50 -7.83 49.13 33.77
N GLU A 51 -8.50 48.65 34.81
CA GLU A 51 -7.96 48.36 36.13
C GLU A 51 -6.46 48.04 36.07
N VAL A 52 -5.65 49.03 36.44
CA VAL A 52 -4.38 48.75 37.11
C VAL A 52 -4.79 48.00 38.36
N VAL A 53 -4.66 46.67 38.29
CA VAL A 53 -4.59 45.81 39.46
C VAL A 53 -3.60 46.51 40.38
N PHE A 54 -4.18 47.09 41.41
CA PHE A 54 -3.52 47.78 42.47
C PHE A 54 -2.66 46.73 43.17
N VAL A 55 -1.41 46.58 42.72
CA VAL A 55 -0.38 45.84 43.44
C VAL A 55 0.09 46.78 44.56
N GLU A 56 -0.81 47.09 45.49
CA GLU A 56 -0.37 47.45 46.83
C GLU A 56 0.27 46.20 47.41
N SER A 57 1.44 46.40 48.01
CA SER A 57 2.30 45.40 48.67
C SER A 57 1.52 44.20 49.19
N VAL A 58 1.50 43.11 48.40
CA VAL A 58 1.02 41.81 48.84
C VAL A 58 1.92 41.39 49.99
N VAL A 59 1.40 41.44 51.21
CA VAL A 59 1.99 40.72 52.32
C VAL A 59 1.84 39.25 51.93
N ILE A 60 2.93 38.62 51.49
CA ILE A 60 2.92 37.22 51.04
C ILE A 60 2.85 36.36 52.31
N ASP A 61 1.64 36.25 52.85
CA ASP A 61 1.32 35.25 53.86
C ASP A 61 1.39 33.85 53.22
N MET A 62 1.84 32.85 53.96
CA MET A 62 1.95 31.48 53.47
C MET A 62 0.59 30.95 52.98
N GLY A 63 -0.52 31.41 53.57
CA GLY A 63 -1.87 31.06 53.13
C GLY A 63 -2.22 31.60 51.74
N THR A 64 -1.83 32.83 51.41
CA THR A 64 -2.06 33.43 50.09
C THR A 64 -1.24 32.74 49.00
N LEU A 65 -0.02 32.33 49.34
CA LEU A 65 0.87 31.61 48.43
C LEU A 65 0.34 30.19 48.12
N ILE A 66 -0.16 29.48 49.13
CA ILE A 66 -0.78 28.15 48.96
C ILE A 66 -2.11 28.25 48.21
N GLY A 67 -2.95 29.23 48.54
CA GLY A 67 -4.27 29.42 47.92
C GLY A 67 -4.18 29.72 46.42
N SER A 68 -3.31 30.66 46.02
CA SER A 68 -3.11 31.00 44.60
C SER A 68 -2.57 29.82 43.78
N GLY A 69 -1.63 29.04 44.34
CA GLY A 69 -1.13 27.83 43.71
C GLY A 69 -2.23 26.80 43.42
N THR A 70 -3.14 26.61 44.37
CA THR A 70 -4.25 25.66 44.23
C THR A 70 -5.22 26.08 43.13
N VAL A 71 -5.53 27.39 43.04
CA VAL A 71 -6.42 27.94 42.00
C VAL A 71 -5.80 27.79 40.61
N VAL A 72 -4.50 28.12 40.46
CA VAL A 72 -3.80 27.96 39.18
C VAL A 72 -3.72 26.49 38.77
N LEU A 73 -3.51 25.57 39.71
CA LEU A 73 -3.48 24.13 39.44
C LEU A 73 -4.83 23.64 38.92
N ILE A 74 -5.94 24.03 39.54
CA ILE A 74 -7.29 23.62 39.10
C ILE A 74 -7.58 24.16 37.69
N VAL A 75 -7.27 25.43 37.43
CA VAL A 75 -7.48 26.04 36.11
C VAL A 75 -6.58 25.39 35.06
N GLY A 76 -5.30 25.17 35.37
CA GLY A 76 -4.35 24.48 34.51
C GLY A 76 -4.75 23.04 34.20
N LEU A 77 -5.27 22.30 35.19
CA LEU A 77 -5.76 20.94 35.01
C LEU A 77 -7.03 20.90 34.16
N GLY A 78 -7.96 21.83 34.38
CA GLY A 78 -9.15 21.96 33.55
C GLY A 78 -8.82 22.22 32.07
N ILE A 79 -7.93 23.18 31.81
CA ILE A 79 -7.49 23.49 30.44
C ILE A 79 -6.67 22.34 29.85
N GLY A 80 -5.78 21.73 30.64
CA GLY A 80 -4.95 20.61 30.24
C GLY A 80 -5.76 19.37 29.85
N VAL A 81 -6.78 19.03 30.62
CA VAL A 81 -7.70 17.92 30.29
C VAL A 81 -8.54 18.24 29.05
N LEU A 82 -9.05 19.47 28.93
CA LEU A 82 -9.83 19.86 27.75
C LEU A 82 -9.00 19.80 26.46
N PHE A 83 -7.75 20.28 26.50
CA PHE A 83 -6.83 20.18 25.38
C PHE A 83 -6.38 18.74 25.12
N GLY A 84 -6.10 17.96 26.16
CA GLY A 84 -5.69 16.56 26.06
C GLY A 84 -6.78 15.67 25.46
N LEU A 85 -8.04 15.89 25.84
CA LEU A 85 -9.19 15.18 25.25
C LEU A 85 -9.45 15.58 23.81
N ARG A 86 -9.37 16.88 23.47
CA ARG A 86 -9.53 17.34 22.07
C ARG A 86 -8.39 16.93 21.15
N THR A 87 -7.18 16.82 21.69
CA THR A 87 -5.99 16.41 20.94
C THR A 87 -5.78 14.91 20.98
N SER A 88 -6.58 14.16 21.75
CA SER A 88 -6.43 12.72 21.89
C SER A 88 -6.61 12.05 20.53
N PRO A 89 -5.55 11.48 19.95
CA PRO A 89 -5.61 10.89 18.61
C PRO A 89 -6.36 9.56 18.60
N GLY A 90 -6.90 9.08 19.73
CA GLY A 90 -7.46 7.74 19.88
C GLY A 90 -8.56 7.40 18.87
N GLY A 91 -9.47 8.34 18.60
CA GLY A 91 -10.53 8.13 17.61
C GLY A 91 -10.02 8.11 16.17
N GLN A 92 -8.98 8.87 15.86
CA GLN A 92 -8.42 8.93 14.51
C GLN A 92 -7.57 7.70 14.21
N ARG A 93 -6.76 7.23 15.17
CA ARG A 93 -6.00 5.98 15.04
C ARG A 93 -6.89 4.76 14.84
N TYR A 94 -8.05 4.72 15.50
CA TYR A 94 -9.01 3.63 15.31
C TYR A 94 -9.54 3.59 13.86
N ARG A 95 -9.92 4.75 13.31
CA ARG A 95 -10.37 4.87 11.91
C ARG A 95 -9.27 4.55 10.91
N ASP A 96 -8.03 4.95 11.19
CA ASP A 96 -6.89 4.61 10.34
C ASP A 96 -6.64 3.10 10.32
N VAL A 97 -6.79 2.41 11.46
CA VAL A 97 -6.64 0.95 11.55
C VAL A 97 -7.77 0.23 10.82
N GLU A 98 -9.01 0.67 11.00
CA GLU A 98 -10.17 0.13 10.26
C GLU A 98 -9.98 0.32 8.76
N SER A 99 -9.57 1.50 8.32
CA SER A 99 -9.30 1.76 6.90
C SER A 99 -8.15 0.91 6.35
N LYS A 100 -7.09 0.67 7.12
CA LYS A 100 -6.00 -0.22 6.71
C LYS A 100 -6.44 -1.67 6.59
N LEU A 101 -7.31 -2.12 7.49
CA LEU A 101 -7.89 -3.46 7.43
C LEU A 101 -8.72 -3.62 6.16
N ASP A 102 -9.61 -2.66 5.88
CA ASP A 102 -10.43 -2.66 4.67
C ASP A 102 -9.59 -2.60 3.39
N GLN A 103 -8.55 -1.76 3.36
CA GLN A 103 -7.62 -1.69 2.22
C GLN A 103 -6.94 -3.04 1.98
N THR A 104 -6.40 -3.67 3.04
CA THR A 104 -5.71 -4.97 2.92
C THR A 104 -6.65 -6.08 2.44
N LEU A 105 -7.91 -6.08 2.90
CA LEU A 105 -8.92 -7.05 2.45
C LEU A 105 -9.32 -6.83 1.00
N GLN A 106 -9.42 -5.57 0.56
CA GLN A 106 -9.67 -5.23 -0.84
C GLN A 106 -8.51 -5.65 -1.74
N ASP A 107 -7.27 -5.39 -1.33
CA ASP A 107 -6.07 -5.78 -2.07
C ASP A 107 -5.97 -7.30 -2.19
N LYS A 108 -6.24 -8.04 -1.10
CA LYS A 108 -6.32 -9.50 -1.10
C LYS A 108 -7.34 -10.02 -2.11
N LYS A 109 -8.55 -9.46 -2.08
CA LYS A 109 -9.62 -9.85 -2.99
C LYS A 109 -9.26 -9.54 -4.44
N GLY A 110 -8.69 -8.36 -4.71
CA GLY A 110 -8.25 -7.98 -6.05
C GLY A 110 -7.18 -8.94 -6.60
N TYR A 111 -6.23 -9.34 -5.76
CA TYR A 111 -5.22 -10.33 -6.14
C TYR A 111 -5.82 -11.72 -6.41
N GLU A 112 -6.75 -12.17 -5.57
CA GLU A 112 -7.45 -13.44 -5.79
C GLU A 112 -8.24 -13.44 -7.11
N ASP A 113 -8.93 -12.34 -7.42
CA ASP A 113 -9.65 -12.16 -8.68
C ASP A 113 -8.70 -12.15 -9.89
N GLU A 114 -7.56 -11.46 -9.81
CA GLU A 114 -6.53 -11.41 -10.88
C GLU A 114 -5.92 -12.79 -11.14
N VAL A 115 -5.63 -13.57 -10.09
CA VAL A 115 -5.11 -14.93 -10.22
C VAL A 115 -6.12 -15.85 -10.91
N VAL A 116 -7.41 -15.72 -10.58
CA VAL A 116 -8.49 -16.48 -11.24
C VAL A 116 -8.59 -16.12 -12.72
N GLU A 117 -8.47 -14.84 -13.07
CA GLU A 117 -8.45 -14.39 -14.46
C GLU A 117 -7.23 -14.95 -15.21
N HIS A 118 -6.04 -14.89 -14.61
CA HIS A 118 -4.81 -15.42 -15.20
C HIS A 118 -4.90 -16.93 -15.47
N PHE A 119 -5.43 -17.72 -14.54
CA PHE A 119 -5.62 -19.16 -14.75
C PHE A 119 -6.70 -19.47 -15.77
N THR A 120 -7.75 -18.65 -15.84
CA THR A 120 -8.79 -18.77 -16.87
C THR A 120 -8.21 -18.53 -18.26
N ASP A 121 -7.38 -17.49 -18.43
CA ASP A 121 -6.73 -17.21 -19.70
C ASP A 121 -5.66 -18.25 -20.04
N THR A 122 -4.87 -18.68 -19.06
CA THR A 122 -3.90 -19.77 -19.23
C THR A 122 -4.60 -21.06 -19.69
N ALA A 123 -5.75 -21.41 -19.13
CA ALA A 123 -6.53 -22.56 -19.56
C ALA A 123 -7.00 -22.45 -21.01
N LYS A 124 -7.40 -21.26 -21.47
CA LYS A 124 -7.73 -21.02 -22.89
C LYS A 124 -6.51 -21.22 -23.79
N LEU A 125 -5.37 -20.66 -23.41
CA LEU A 125 -4.11 -20.80 -24.16
C LEU A 125 -3.65 -22.26 -24.21
N LEU A 126 -3.76 -23.00 -23.11
CA LEU A 126 -3.40 -24.42 -23.03
C LEU A 126 -4.32 -25.29 -23.91
N ASN A 127 -5.62 -24.97 -23.97
CA ASN A 127 -6.54 -25.63 -24.88
C ASN A 127 -6.17 -25.38 -26.35
N ASN A 128 -5.84 -24.14 -26.72
CA ASN A 128 -5.38 -23.80 -28.07
C ASN A 128 -4.08 -24.54 -28.43
N LEU A 129 -3.15 -24.66 -27.48
CA LEU A 129 -1.93 -25.44 -27.66
C LEU A 129 -2.24 -26.93 -27.86
N THR A 130 -3.16 -27.49 -27.07
CA THR A 130 -3.58 -28.89 -27.18
C THR A 130 -4.20 -29.17 -28.54
N GLU A 131 -5.04 -28.26 -29.04
CA GLU A 131 -5.64 -28.36 -30.37
C GLU A 131 -4.56 -28.30 -31.47
N SER A 132 -3.65 -27.32 -31.37
CA SER A 132 -2.54 -27.19 -32.32
C SER A 132 -1.64 -28.42 -32.33
N TYR A 133 -1.43 -29.06 -31.18
CA TYR A 133 -0.67 -30.31 -31.06
C TYR A 133 -1.39 -31.47 -31.75
N ARG A 134 -2.72 -31.59 -31.58
CA ARG A 134 -3.52 -32.59 -32.29
C ARG A 134 -3.46 -32.39 -33.79
N ASP A 135 -3.58 -31.15 -34.28
CA ASP A 135 -3.49 -30.84 -35.70
C ASP A 135 -2.13 -31.23 -36.29
N VAL A 136 -1.04 -30.93 -35.58
CA VAL A 136 0.31 -31.34 -35.99
C VAL A 136 0.41 -32.87 -36.04
N HIS A 137 -0.09 -33.57 -35.02
CA HIS A 137 -0.06 -35.02 -34.97
C HIS A 137 -0.89 -35.66 -36.10
N ASP A 138 -2.09 -35.14 -36.36
CA ASP A 138 -2.93 -35.57 -37.48
C ASP A 138 -2.26 -35.30 -38.83
N HIS A 139 -1.57 -34.17 -38.96
CA HIS A 139 -0.79 -33.86 -40.16
C HIS A 139 0.37 -34.84 -40.36
N LEU A 140 1.08 -35.22 -39.29
CA LEU A 140 2.14 -36.22 -39.35
C LEU A 140 1.59 -37.61 -39.72
N ALA A 141 0.45 -38.02 -39.15
CA ALA A 141 -0.18 -39.29 -39.48
C ALA A 141 -0.64 -39.35 -40.95
N LYS A 142 -1.30 -38.29 -41.45
CA LYS A 142 -1.69 -38.16 -42.87
C LYS A 142 -0.47 -38.11 -43.80
N GLY A 143 0.58 -37.40 -43.40
CA GLY A 143 1.83 -37.28 -44.14
C GLY A 143 2.54 -38.63 -44.25
N ALA A 144 2.68 -39.37 -43.15
CA ALA A 144 3.24 -40.71 -43.13
C ALA A 144 2.42 -41.68 -44.02
N ALA A 145 1.08 -41.66 -43.92
CA ALA A 145 0.23 -42.50 -44.77
C ALA A 145 0.42 -42.21 -46.26
N THR A 146 0.52 -40.92 -46.64
CA THR A 146 0.68 -40.48 -48.03
C THR A 146 2.08 -40.77 -48.57
N LEU A 147 3.12 -40.52 -47.77
CA LEU A 147 4.52 -40.70 -48.18
C LEU A 147 4.94 -42.17 -48.18
N CYS A 148 4.37 -42.99 -47.30
CA CYS A 148 4.56 -44.45 -47.27
C CYS A 148 3.58 -45.18 -48.19
N GLN A 149 2.78 -44.47 -49.01
CA GLN A 149 1.88 -45.05 -50.00
C GLN A 149 2.69 -45.56 -51.22
N GLY A 150 3.59 -46.51 -50.99
CA GLY A 150 4.50 -47.06 -52.01
C GLY A 150 5.51 -48.05 -51.43
N GLU A 151 5.90 -47.87 -50.17
CA GLU A 151 6.64 -48.86 -49.37
C GLU A 151 5.66 -49.36 -48.31
N GLY A 152 5.19 -50.61 -48.45
CA GLY A 152 4.16 -51.19 -47.57
C GLY A 152 4.50 -51.01 -46.08
N PRO A 153 3.49 -51.12 -45.18
CA PRO A 153 3.67 -50.82 -43.76
C PRO A 153 4.96 -51.46 -43.28
N VAL A 154 5.88 -50.64 -42.77
CA VAL A 154 7.12 -51.13 -42.15
C VAL A 154 6.65 -51.98 -40.98
N SER A 155 6.56 -53.29 -41.21
CA SER A 155 6.15 -54.24 -40.19
C SER A 155 7.11 -54.05 -39.02
N LEU A 156 6.60 -53.63 -37.86
CA LEU A 156 7.37 -53.59 -36.62
C LEU A 156 8.06 -54.94 -36.33
N ASP A 157 7.53 -56.01 -36.89
CA ASP A 157 8.10 -57.35 -36.97
C ASP A 157 9.53 -57.41 -37.57
N ARG A 158 9.88 -56.52 -38.53
CA ARG A 158 11.26 -56.42 -39.07
C ARG A 158 12.21 -55.61 -38.19
N LEU A 159 11.69 -54.86 -37.22
CA LEU A 159 12.48 -54.12 -36.22
C LEU A 159 12.76 -54.96 -34.97
N ASP A 160 12.03 -56.07 -34.79
CA ASP A 160 12.19 -57.05 -33.70
C ASP A 160 13.25 -58.13 -34.01
N ASP A 161 13.86 -58.13 -35.21
CA ASP A 161 14.89 -59.12 -35.58
C ASP A 161 16.24 -58.83 -34.88
N GLY A 162 16.29 -59.20 -33.60
CA GLY A 162 17.47 -59.78 -32.95
C GLY A 162 18.64 -58.86 -32.59
N ARG A 163 18.53 -57.54 -32.75
CA ARG A 163 19.55 -56.60 -32.25
C ARG A 163 18.97 -55.80 -31.11
N ASN A 164 19.23 -56.27 -29.88
CA ASN A 164 18.98 -55.56 -28.63
C ASN A 164 19.76 -54.23 -28.62
N MET A 165 19.18 -53.23 -29.28
CA MET A 165 19.61 -51.83 -29.30
C MET A 165 18.85 -51.00 -28.24
N ALA A 166 18.00 -51.66 -27.44
CA ALA A 166 17.16 -51.07 -26.41
C ALA A 166 17.73 -51.23 -24.99
N GLU A 167 18.77 -52.05 -24.80
CA GLU A 167 19.45 -52.17 -23.52
C GLU A 167 20.47 -51.04 -23.36
N ILE A 168 19.98 -49.93 -22.83
CA ILE A 168 20.82 -48.85 -22.31
C ILE A 168 21.76 -49.51 -21.27
N PRO A 169 23.10 -49.45 -21.44
CA PRO A 169 24.02 -50.01 -20.46
C PRO A 169 23.68 -49.48 -19.07
N ALA A 170 23.65 -50.32 -18.04
CA ALA A 170 23.25 -49.94 -16.68
C ALA A 170 24.03 -48.73 -16.12
N ALA A 171 25.18 -48.38 -16.71
CA ALA A 171 25.98 -47.20 -16.40
C ALA A 171 25.39 -45.86 -16.91
N LEU A 172 24.41 -45.89 -17.83
CA LEU A 172 23.81 -44.70 -18.47
C LEU A 172 22.32 -44.52 -18.11
N ALA A 173 21.76 -45.44 -17.31
CA ALA A 173 20.37 -45.44 -16.86
C ALA A 173 20.18 -44.77 -15.49
N ASP A 174 21.02 -43.79 -15.13
CA ASP A 174 20.76 -42.89 -14.00
C ASP A 174 19.73 -41.82 -14.42
N ILE A 175 18.52 -42.29 -14.75
CA ILE A 175 17.38 -41.42 -15.02
C ILE A 175 16.64 -41.27 -13.69
N HIS A 176 17.17 -40.41 -12.84
CA HIS A 176 16.40 -39.97 -11.67
C HIS A 176 15.31 -39.01 -12.15
N PRO A 177 14.04 -39.15 -11.69
CA PRO A 177 13.01 -38.17 -11.98
C PRO A 177 13.50 -36.76 -11.60
N PRO A 178 13.11 -35.70 -12.33
CA PRO A 178 13.50 -34.35 -11.97
C PRO A 178 13.17 -34.10 -10.50
N LEU A 179 14.19 -33.82 -9.70
CA LEU A 179 14.03 -33.54 -8.27
C LEU A 179 13.37 -32.17 -8.16
N ASP A 180 12.06 -32.16 -7.95
CA ASP A 180 11.26 -30.93 -7.89
C ASP A 180 11.56 -30.03 -6.68
N TYR A 181 12.40 -30.46 -5.73
CA TYR A 181 12.79 -29.63 -4.59
C TYR A 181 14.24 -29.93 -4.20
N ALA A 182 15.02 -28.87 -3.96
CA ALA A 182 16.41 -28.93 -3.50
C ALA A 182 16.49 -29.80 -2.22
N PRO A 183 16.98 -31.05 -2.33
CA PRO A 183 17.02 -31.96 -1.20
C PRO A 183 18.06 -31.46 -0.20
N LYS A 184 17.76 -31.58 1.09
CA LYS A 184 18.74 -31.32 2.14
C LYS A 184 19.88 -32.33 2.00
N THR A 185 21.10 -31.85 1.84
CA THR A 185 22.29 -32.69 1.73
C THR A 185 22.68 -33.36 3.04
N SER A 186 22.20 -32.85 4.19
CA SER A 186 22.30 -33.52 5.49
C SER A 186 21.10 -33.20 6.42
N PRO A 187 20.82 -34.03 7.45
CA PRO A 187 19.66 -33.86 8.33
C PRO A 187 19.66 -32.54 9.11
N ASP A 188 20.85 -32.06 9.48
CA ASP A 188 21.06 -30.84 10.27
C ASP A 188 21.28 -29.59 9.41
N GLU A 189 21.39 -29.74 8.08
CA GLU A 189 21.53 -28.62 7.18
C GLU A 189 20.19 -27.91 6.99
N LYS A 190 20.19 -26.63 7.34
CA LYS A 190 19.03 -25.78 7.21
C LYS A 190 18.76 -25.58 5.71
N GLY A 191 17.53 -25.82 5.27
CA GLY A 191 17.18 -25.84 3.84
C GLY A 191 17.33 -24.49 3.12
N MET A 192 17.24 -24.48 1.79
CA MET A 192 17.37 -23.28 0.94
C MET A 192 16.38 -22.14 1.22
N LEU A 193 15.31 -22.40 1.97
CA LEU A 193 14.32 -21.40 2.42
C LEU A 193 14.51 -20.98 3.88
N ASN A 194 15.66 -21.27 4.48
CA ASN A 194 16.00 -20.78 5.81
C ASN A 194 16.48 -19.30 5.69
N GLU A 195 16.28 -18.52 6.76
CA GLU A 195 16.67 -17.10 6.80
C GLU A 195 18.19 -16.85 6.89
N GLU A 196 19.00 -17.90 7.04
CA GLU A 196 20.47 -17.85 7.12
C GLU A 196 21.18 -18.39 5.88
N PHE A 197 20.44 -18.75 4.84
CA PHE A 197 20.96 -19.40 3.65
C PHE A 197 21.72 -18.35 2.84
N GLY A 198 23.03 -18.53 2.70
CA GLY A 198 23.91 -17.55 2.07
C GLY A 198 24.32 -16.36 2.96
N LEU A 199 24.00 -16.39 4.26
CA LEU A 199 24.44 -15.37 5.22
C LEU A 199 25.48 -15.94 6.19
N GLU A 200 26.76 -15.64 5.97
CA GLU A 200 27.81 -15.93 6.95
C GLU A 200 27.67 -14.97 8.15
N ARG A 201 27.03 -15.45 9.22
CA ARG A 201 27.11 -14.76 10.51
C ARG A 201 28.51 -14.98 11.07
N LYS A 202 29.38 -13.98 10.93
CA LYS A 202 30.61 -13.91 11.72
C LYS A 202 30.23 -14.06 13.20
N PRO A 203 30.89 -14.95 13.97
CA PRO A 203 30.54 -15.16 15.36
C PRO A 203 30.89 -13.91 16.16
N THR A 204 29.90 -13.06 16.37
CA THR A 204 29.95 -12.04 17.42
C THR A 204 29.52 -12.76 18.69
N GLU A 205 30.51 -13.04 19.54
CA GLU A 205 30.30 -13.23 20.98
C GLU A 205 29.41 -12.12 21.50
N SER A 206 28.12 -12.40 21.71
CA SER A 206 27.32 -11.88 22.82
C SER A 206 25.86 -12.34 22.76
N SER A 207 25.55 -13.21 23.73
CA SER A 207 24.27 -13.30 24.45
C SER A 207 23.12 -14.07 23.78
N PRO A 208 22.22 -14.67 24.59
CA PRO A 208 22.46 -15.58 25.69
C PRO A 208 21.73 -16.92 25.48
N GLU A 209 22.26 -17.94 26.16
CA GLU A 209 21.57 -19.12 26.69
C GLU A 209 20.05 -18.94 26.86
N SER A 210 19.26 -19.79 26.18
CA SER A 210 17.89 -20.16 26.57
C SER A 210 17.40 -21.36 25.75
N PRO A 211 16.51 -22.21 26.31
CA PRO A 211 16.90 -23.41 27.03
C PRO A 211 16.71 -24.68 26.21
N GLU A 212 17.52 -25.71 26.51
CA GLU A 212 17.33 -27.08 26.04
C GLU A 212 15.92 -27.60 26.37
N GLU A 213 15.18 -28.02 25.33
CA GLU A 213 13.95 -28.80 25.45
C GLU A 213 14.30 -30.30 25.48
N PRO A 214 13.73 -31.10 26.41
CA PRO A 214 14.26 -32.42 26.75
C PRO A 214 14.00 -33.48 25.67
N LYS A 215 15.02 -34.30 25.40
CA LYS A 215 14.96 -35.51 24.57
C LYS A 215 13.87 -36.47 25.05
N LYS A 216 12.87 -36.71 24.20
CA LYS A 216 11.95 -37.84 24.36
C LYS A 216 12.70 -39.12 23.95
N PRO A 217 12.74 -40.17 24.81
CA PRO A 217 13.43 -41.41 24.47
C PRO A 217 12.68 -42.16 23.36
N ASP A 218 13.47 -42.73 22.44
CA ASP A 218 13.02 -43.57 21.34
C ASP A 218 12.27 -44.79 21.88
N SER A 219 11.02 -44.96 21.46
CA SER A 219 10.27 -46.21 21.63
C SER A 219 10.51 -47.12 20.43
N LEU A 220 10.99 -48.34 20.74
CA LEU A 220 11.10 -49.53 19.89
C LEU A 220 9.92 -49.75 18.94
#